data_AF-A0A3N1H4W6-F1
#
_entry.id   AF-A0A3N1H4W6-F1
#
_cell.length_a   1.000
_cell.length_b   1.000
_cell.length_c   1.000
_cell.angle_alpha   90.00
_cell.angle_beta   90.00
_cell.angle_gamma   90.00
#
_symmetry.space_group_name_H-M   'P 1'
#
loop_
_entity.id
_entity.type
_entity.pdbx_description
1 polymer ?
#
loop_
_entity_poly.entity_id
_entity_poly.type
_entity_poly.pdbx_seq_one_letter_code
_entity_poly.pdbx_strand_id
1 'polypeptide(L)'
;MRSLGTAIGAGVLLVVLAACATSTPVGPGAGGPTLTTEVSSETPATTPGEPEFESPVPPNGKEVPKERIDAAAIPEGTPTTTWTEGDGSVLGVIAQEAGCGKASVEIAEQNAQVVKVVLVETTPLDQPVCTMDIRYPPLTAKLDAPLGDRKVVLSTRQDQK
;
A
#
# COMPACT_ATOMS: atom_id res chain seq x y z
N MET A 1 -6.57 11.99 46.28
CA MET A 1 -6.07 13.17 47.02
C MET A 1 -4.65 13.47 46.56
N ARG A 2 -4.45 14.68 45.99
CA ARG A 2 -3.18 15.40 45.80
C ARG A 2 -2.25 14.88 44.69
N SER A 3 -1.64 15.66 43.79
CA SER A 3 -1.97 16.87 43.02
C SER A 3 -0.75 17.23 42.16
N LEU A 4 -0.99 17.68 40.92
CA LEU A 4 -0.31 18.76 40.19
C LEU A 4 1.14 18.61 39.69
N GLY A 5 1.31 18.94 38.41
CA GLY A 5 2.58 19.26 37.78
C GLY A 5 2.44 19.64 36.29
N THR A 6 1.61 20.64 35.97
CA THR A 6 1.46 21.18 34.61
C THR A 6 2.62 22.15 34.33
N ALA A 7 3.44 21.86 33.32
CA ALA A 7 4.44 22.81 32.80
C ALA A 7 3.90 23.46 31.52
N ILE A 8 3.58 24.75 31.62
CA ILE A 8 3.22 25.64 30.51
C ILE A 8 4.54 26.22 29.96
N GLY A 9 4.90 25.88 28.74
CA GLY A 9 6.01 26.48 28.01
C GLY A 9 5.49 27.28 26.81
N ALA A 10 5.31 28.58 27.01
CA ALA A 10 5.04 29.53 25.93
C ALA A 10 6.36 29.93 25.26
N GLY A 11 6.57 29.49 24.02
CA GLY A 11 7.66 29.94 23.16
C GLY A 11 7.07 30.61 21.92
N VAL A 12 7.24 31.93 21.85
CA VAL A 12 6.72 32.81 20.79
C VAL A 12 7.91 33.31 19.94
N LEU A 13 7.67 33.47 18.62
CA LEU A 13 8.46 34.16 17.58
C LEU A 13 9.73 33.42 17.08
N LEU A 14 10.05 33.33 15.79
CA LEU A 14 10.03 34.38 14.75
C LEU A 14 9.94 33.78 13.33
N VAL A 15 9.21 34.49 12.47
CA VAL A 15 9.01 34.29 11.02
C VAL A 15 10.25 34.75 10.24
N VAL A 16 10.66 34.01 9.19
CA VAL A 16 11.30 34.59 7.99
C VAL A 16 10.84 33.82 6.75
N LEU A 17 10.10 34.51 5.88
CA LEU A 17 9.84 34.11 4.50
C LEU A 17 11.08 34.41 3.64
N ALA A 18 11.54 33.43 2.85
CA ALA A 18 12.45 33.67 1.74
C ALA A 18 11.87 33.00 0.48
N ALA A 19 11.03 33.77 -0.23
CA ALA A 19 10.61 33.46 -1.59
C ALA A 19 11.71 33.96 -2.54
N CYS A 20 12.46 33.04 -3.15
CA CYS A 20 13.30 33.36 -4.31
C CYS A 20 12.50 33.07 -5.58
N ALA A 21 11.70 34.06 -5.98
CA ALA A 21 11.29 34.21 -7.37
C ALA A 21 12.39 34.97 -8.10
N THR A 22 13.10 34.30 -9.00
CA THR A 22 13.98 34.96 -9.97
C THR A 22 13.58 34.51 -11.36
N SER A 23 12.68 35.28 -11.96
CA SER A 23 12.36 35.27 -13.38
C SER A 23 13.20 36.34 -14.05
N THR A 24 14.24 35.92 -14.77
CA THR A 24 15.02 36.80 -15.65
C THR A 24 14.35 36.85 -17.01
N PRO A 25 13.98 38.05 -17.54
CA PRO A 25 13.49 38.19 -18.89
C PRO A 25 14.68 38.22 -19.86
N VAL A 26 14.71 37.31 -20.83
CA VAL A 26 15.60 37.39 -21.99
C VAL A 26 14.77 37.62 -23.25
N GLY A 27 15.08 38.71 -23.94
CA GLY A 27 14.71 38.95 -25.32
C GLY A 27 15.64 40.01 -25.90
N PRO A 28 15.61 40.29 -27.20
CA PRO A 28 15.43 39.39 -28.35
C PRO A 28 16.70 39.42 -29.24
N GLY A 29 17.01 38.34 -29.97
CA GLY A 29 17.99 38.45 -31.06
C GLY A 29 18.58 37.15 -31.59
N ALA A 30 18.49 37.03 -32.92
CA ALA A 30 19.25 36.13 -33.80
C ALA A 30 18.81 34.66 -33.92
N GLY A 31 17.80 34.44 -34.78
CA GLY A 31 17.95 33.60 -35.97
C GLY A 31 18.18 32.10 -35.77
N GLY A 32 17.09 31.37 -35.53
CA GLY A 32 17.01 29.92 -35.75
C GLY A 32 15.65 29.60 -36.39
N PRO A 33 15.52 28.51 -37.19
CA PRO A 33 14.30 28.24 -37.94
C PRO A 33 13.12 27.98 -36.99
N THR A 34 12.08 28.81 -37.11
CA THR A 34 10.79 28.65 -36.45
C THR A 34 10.10 27.39 -36.97
N LEU A 35 10.07 26.33 -36.15
CA LEU A 35 9.09 25.27 -36.28
C LEU A 35 7.80 25.77 -35.65
N THR A 36 6.83 26.13 -36.47
CA THR A 36 5.47 26.41 -36.04
C THR A 36 4.85 25.09 -35.59
N THR A 37 4.62 24.92 -34.28
CA THR A 37 3.74 23.87 -33.76
C THR A 37 2.54 24.54 -33.13
N GLU A 38 1.38 24.28 -33.74
CA GLU A 38 0.08 24.76 -33.33
C GLU A 38 -0.26 24.26 -31.92
N VAL A 39 -0.76 25.17 -31.07
CA VAL A 39 -1.28 24.84 -29.75
C VAL A 39 -2.63 24.13 -29.95
N SER A 40 -2.64 22.81 -29.79
CA SER A 40 -3.87 22.07 -29.53
C SER A 40 -4.09 21.97 -28.03
N SER A 41 -5.28 22.41 -27.60
CA SER A 41 -5.80 22.36 -26.25
C SER A 41 -5.60 20.99 -25.59
N GLU A 42 -4.85 20.94 -24.48
CA GLU A 42 -4.75 19.74 -23.65
C GLU A 42 -5.90 19.70 -22.61
N THR A 43 -6.74 18.69 -22.81
CA THR A 43 -7.60 18.01 -21.83
C THR A 43 -6.85 17.74 -20.51
N PRO A 44 -7.51 17.72 -19.33
CA PRO A 44 -6.84 17.46 -18.07
C PRO A 44 -6.11 16.11 -18.09
N ALA A 45 -4.80 16.15 -17.89
CA ALA A 45 -3.97 14.95 -17.75
C ALA A 45 -4.32 14.25 -16.44
N THR A 46 -5.01 13.12 -16.52
CA THR A 46 -5.01 12.12 -15.45
C THR A 46 -3.57 11.60 -15.34
N THR A 47 -2.90 11.85 -14.22
CA THR A 47 -1.60 11.27 -13.92
C THR A 47 -1.67 9.75 -14.06
N PRO A 48 -0.89 9.11 -14.94
CA PRO A 48 -0.82 7.65 -15.00
C PRO A 48 -0.29 7.14 -13.66
N GLY A 49 -1.12 6.41 -12.91
CA GLY A 49 -0.67 5.69 -11.72
C GLY A 49 0.43 4.71 -12.10
N GLU A 50 1.43 4.59 -11.25
CA GLU A 50 2.51 3.60 -11.37
C GLU A 50 1.91 2.19 -11.53
N PRO A 51 2.50 1.30 -12.35
CA PRO A 51 1.91 -0.03 -12.57
C PRO A 51 1.85 -0.80 -11.26
N GLU A 52 0.62 -1.03 -10.78
CA GLU A 52 0.36 -1.85 -9.61
C GLU A 52 0.80 -3.29 -9.91
N PHE A 53 1.61 -3.90 -9.02
CA PHE A 53 1.94 -5.31 -9.14
C PHE A 53 0.71 -6.16 -8.79
N GLU A 54 -0.04 -6.57 -9.81
CA GLU A 54 -1.18 -7.48 -9.67
C GLU A 54 -0.73 -8.93 -9.90
N SER A 55 -0.96 -9.77 -8.89
CA SER A 55 -0.76 -11.21 -8.98
C SER A 55 -2.05 -11.91 -9.45
N PRO A 56 -1.97 -12.99 -10.23
CA PRO A 56 -3.15 -13.64 -10.78
C PRO A 56 -3.99 -14.33 -9.69
N VAL A 57 -5.32 -14.22 -9.80
CA VAL A 57 -6.27 -14.98 -8.98
C VAL A 57 -6.26 -16.46 -9.42
N PRO A 58 -6.27 -17.44 -8.50
CA PRO A 58 -6.34 -18.85 -8.84
C PRO A 58 -7.60 -19.22 -9.67
N PRO A 59 -7.60 -20.29 -10.49
CA PRO A 59 -8.69 -20.62 -11.41
C PRO A 59 -10.10 -20.76 -10.79
N ASN A 60 -10.18 -21.12 -9.51
CA ASN A 60 -11.45 -21.29 -8.78
C ASN A 60 -11.74 -20.12 -7.82
N GLY A 61 -10.89 -19.10 -7.83
CA GLY A 61 -11.02 -17.91 -7.00
C GLY A 61 -11.95 -16.89 -7.64
N LYS A 62 -12.84 -16.31 -6.83
CA LYS A 62 -13.61 -15.13 -7.20
C LYS A 62 -12.95 -13.91 -6.57
N GLU A 63 -12.39 -13.05 -7.40
CA GLU A 63 -11.72 -11.83 -6.96
C GLU A 63 -12.64 -10.94 -6.11
N VAL A 64 -12.06 -10.33 -5.08
CA VAL A 64 -12.72 -9.32 -4.26
C VAL A 64 -12.51 -7.96 -4.93
N PRO A 65 -13.58 -7.18 -5.20
CA PRO A 65 -13.46 -5.84 -5.77
C PRO A 65 -12.52 -4.95 -4.94
N LYS A 66 -11.65 -4.19 -5.61
CA LYS A 66 -10.63 -3.33 -4.97
C LYS A 66 -11.24 -2.35 -3.96
N GLU A 67 -12.45 -1.83 -4.21
CA GLU A 67 -13.14 -0.87 -3.33
C GLU A 67 -13.57 -1.50 -1.98
N ARG A 68 -13.56 -2.83 -1.90
CA ARG A 68 -13.85 -3.57 -0.66
C ARG A 68 -12.58 -4.04 0.06
N ILE A 69 -11.41 -3.71 -0.47
CA ILE A 69 -10.11 -3.99 0.13
C ILE A 69 -9.55 -2.68 0.66
N ASP A 70 -9.34 -2.62 1.97
CA ASP A 70 -8.54 -1.58 2.61
C ASP A 70 -7.12 -2.11 2.78
N ALA A 71 -6.18 -1.58 2.00
CA ALA A 71 -4.78 -1.96 2.01
C ALA A 71 -3.87 -0.81 2.48
N ALA A 72 -4.40 0.17 3.20
CA ALA A 72 -3.62 1.33 3.64
C ALA A 72 -2.43 0.97 4.55
N ALA A 73 -2.48 -0.19 5.21
CA ALA A 73 -1.40 -0.72 6.04
C ALA A 73 -0.48 -1.71 5.29
N ILE A 74 -0.60 -1.81 3.96
CA ILE A 74 0.26 -2.63 3.11
C ILE A 74 1.34 -1.73 2.47
N PRO A 75 2.62 -2.12 2.47
CA PRO A 75 3.68 -1.36 1.82
C PRO A 75 3.45 -1.23 0.31
N GLU A 76 3.80 -0.06 -0.25
CA GLU A 76 3.74 0.19 -1.69
C GLU A 76 4.50 -0.88 -2.48
N GLY A 77 3.95 -1.29 -3.63
CA GLY A 77 4.53 -2.34 -4.48
C GLY A 77 4.27 -3.77 -4.00
N THR A 78 3.64 -3.98 -2.84
CA THR A 78 3.18 -5.30 -2.39
C THR A 78 1.83 -5.64 -3.04
N PRO A 79 1.64 -6.86 -3.59
CA PRO A 79 0.35 -7.24 -4.15
C PRO A 79 -0.75 -7.25 -3.08
N THR A 80 -1.91 -6.71 -3.45
CA THR A 80 -3.11 -6.65 -2.61
C THR A 80 -4.25 -7.55 -3.13
N THR A 81 -3.96 -8.34 -4.17
CA THR A 81 -4.91 -9.29 -4.77
C THR A 81 -5.50 -10.18 -3.70
N THR A 82 -6.83 -10.12 -3.60
CA THR A 82 -7.62 -10.86 -2.63
C THR A 82 -8.77 -11.54 -3.36
N TRP A 83 -9.04 -12.80 -3.03
CA TRP A 83 -10.12 -13.57 -3.65
C TRP A 83 -10.87 -14.41 -2.62
N THR A 84 -11.98 -15.00 -3.07
CA THR A 84 -12.80 -15.90 -2.29
C THR A 84 -12.92 -17.26 -2.97
N GLU A 85 -13.00 -18.31 -2.18
CA GLU A 85 -13.28 -19.69 -2.60
C GLU A 85 -14.36 -20.30 -1.72
N GLY A 86 -14.87 -21.47 -2.10
CA GLY A 86 -15.84 -22.24 -1.30
C GLY A 86 -17.08 -21.42 -0.94
N ASP A 87 -17.72 -20.81 -1.95
CA ASP A 87 -18.88 -19.93 -1.80
C ASP A 87 -18.67 -18.75 -0.84
N GLY A 88 -17.43 -18.28 -0.73
CA GLY A 88 -17.05 -17.15 0.12
C GLY A 88 -16.57 -17.53 1.51
N SER A 89 -16.57 -18.82 1.89
CA SER A 89 -16.13 -19.28 3.21
C SER A 89 -14.60 -19.32 3.39
N VAL A 90 -13.85 -19.21 2.29
CA VAL A 90 -12.39 -19.15 2.29
C VAL A 90 -11.96 -17.83 1.66
N LEU A 91 -11.09 -17.11 2.36
CA LEU A 91 -10.41 -15.92 1.85
C LEU A 91 -9.02 -16.30 1.38
N GLY A 92 -8.66 -15.89 0.16
CA GLY A 92 -7.33 -16.01 -0.37
C GLY A 92 -6.67 -14.65 -0.53
N VAL A 93 -5.36 -14.60 -0.28
CA VAL A 93 -4.51 -13.40 -0.38
C VAL A 93 -3.16 -13.77 -0.97
N ILE A 94 -2.51 -12.82 -1.61
CA ILE A 94 -1.10 -12.96 -2.01
C ILE A 94 -0.24 -12.35 -0.92
N ALA A 95 0.66 -13.15 -0.34
CA ALA A 95 1.64 -12.65 0.62
C ALA A 95 3.02 -12.55 -0.02
N GLN A 96 3.95 -11.85 0.63
CA GLN A 96 5.33 -11.74 0.18
C GLN A 96 6.24 -12.57 1.10
N GLU A 97 7.17 -13.30 0.51
CA GLU A 97 8.29 -13.97 1.19
C GLU A 97 9.60 -13.43 0.64
N ALA A 98 10.50 -12.96 1.50
CA ALA A 98 11.85 -12.56 1.13
C ALA A 98 12.92 -13.40 1.82
N GLY A 99 13.85 -13.95 1.05
CA GLY A 99 14.98 -14.72 1.57
C GLY A 99 14.58 -15.91 2.45
N CYS A 100 14.93 -15.88 3.74
CA CYS A 100 14.54 -16.92 4.70
C CYS A 100 13.13 -16.73 5.28
N GLY A 101 12.46 -15.62 4.95
CA GLY A 101 11.11 -15.32 5.37
C GLY A 101 10.12 -16.38 4.89
N LYS A 102 9.16 -16.70 5.76
CA LYS A 102 8.00 -17.53 5.44
C LYS A 102 6.73 -16.76 5.71
N ALA A 103 5.86 -16.72 4.71
CA ALA A 103 4.61 -16.00 4.77
C ALA A 103 3.53 -16.91 5.36
N SER A 104 2.68 -16.31 6.18
CA SER A 104 1.46 -16.91 6.70
C SER A 104 0.35 -15.86 6.74
N VAL A 105 -0.89 -16.31 6.84
CA VAL A 105 -2.06 -15.43 6.92
C VAL A 105 -2.80 -15.71 8.22
N GLU A 106 -3.12 -14.66 8.95
CA GLU A 106 -3.88 -14.72 10.20
C GLU A 106 -5.15 -13.88 10.07
N ILE A 107 -6.25 -14.38 10.62
CA ILE A 107 -7.48 -13.60 10.79
C ILE A 107 -7.46 -12.97 12.18
N ALA A 108 -7.27 -11.66 12.24
CA ALA A 108 -7.20 -10.92 13.50
C ALA A 108 -8.58 -10.58 14.06
N GLU A 109 -9.56 -10.32 13.18
CA GLU A 109 -10.93 -9.98 13.57
C GLU A 109 -11.90 -10.35 12.46
N GLN A 110 -13.09 -10.83 12.85
CA GLN A 110 -14.23 -11.01 11.94
C GLN A 110 -15.49 -10.50 12.63
N ASN A 111 -16.25 -9.70 11.90
CA ASN A 111 -17.58 -9.26 12.31
C ASN A 111 -18.48 -9.14 11.07
N ALA A 112 -19.68 -8.57 11.22
CA ALA A 112 -20.65 -8.46 10.14
C ALA A 112 -20.27 -7.46 9.03
N GLN A 113 -19.24 -6.63 9.24
CA GLN A 113 -18.84 -5.56 8.32
C GLN A 113 -17.41 -5.73 7.78
N VAL A 114 -16.52 -6.33 8.58
CA VAL A 114 -15.08 -6.36 8.31
C VAL A 114 -14.48 -7.72 8.64
N VAL A 115 -13.51 -8.12 7.82
CA VAL A 115 -12.53 -9.16 8.10
C VAL A 115 -11.16 -8.50 8.13
N LYS A 116 -10.50 -8.47 9.29
CA LYS A 116 -9.12 -7.98 9.43
C LYS A 116 -8.15 -9.14 9.26
N VAL A 117 -7.22 -8.95 8.32
CA VAL A 117 -6.25 -9.96 7.90
C VAL A 117 -4.85 -9.44 8.15
N VAL A 118 -3.99 -10.29 8.69
CA VAL A 118 -2.57 -10.00 8.89
C VAL A 118 -1.75 -10.95 8.02
N LEU A 119 -0.97 -10.38 7.11
CA LEU A 119 0.06 -11.09 6.37
C LEU A 119 1.32 -11.10 7.24
N VAL A 120 1.70 -12.27 7.73
CA VAL A 120 2.83 -12.41 8.66
C VAL A 120 4.02 -13.02 7.94
N GLU A 121 5.13 -12.31 7.90
CA GLU A 121 6.41 -12.87 7.49
C GLU A 121 7.21 -13.28 8.73
N THR A 122 7.51 -14.57 8.86
CA THR A 122 8.35 -15.10 9.95
C THR A 122 9.75 -15.37 9.45
N THR A 123 10.76 -14.85 10.14
CA THR A 123 12.19 -15.10 9.86
C THR A 123 12.85 -15.93 10.96
N PRO A 124 13.90 -16.72 10.65
CA PRO A 124 14.62 -17.49 11.66
C PRO A 124 15.40 -16.61 12.64
N LEU A 125 15.38 -16.95 13.94
CA LEU A 125 16.15 -16.24 14.97
C LEU A 125 17.67 -16.30 14.79
N ASP A 126 18.19 -17.38 14.19
CA ASP A 126 19.62 -17.62 14.01
C ASP A 126 20.24 -16.87 12.81
N GLN A 127 19.42 -16.10 12.08
CA GLN A 127 19.83 -15.21 10.97
C GLN A 127 20.84 -15.87 10.01
N PRO A 128 20.50 -17.01 9.39
CA PRO A 128 21.39 -17.69 8.44
C PRO A 128 21.59 -16.84 7.18
N VAL A 129 22.55 -17.23 6.34
CA VAL A 129 22.70 -16.62 5.01
C VAL A 129 21.47 -16.95 4.17
N CYS A 130 20.70 -15.92 3.81
CA CYS A 130 19.47 -16.03 3.04
C CYS A 130 19.68 -15.67 1.56
N THR A 131 18.84 -16.22 0.69
CA THR A 131 18.76 -15.78 -0.71
C THR A 131 18.18 -14.36 -0.78
N MET A 132 18.40 -13.66 -1.89
CA MET A 132 17.74 -12.38 -2.20
C MET A 132 16.47 -12.56 -3.04
N ASP A 133 15.92 -13.77 -3.04
CA ASP A 133 14.75 -14.14 -3.83
C ASP A 133 13.47 -13.64 -3.15
N ILE A 134 12.59 -13.00 -3.92
CA ILE A 134 11.27 -12.56 -3.47
C ILE A 134 10.21 -13.41 -4.15
N ARG A 135 9.35 -14.02 -3.34
CA ARG A 135 8.26 -14.88 -3.81
C ARG A 135 6.92 -14.36 -3.32
N TYR A 136 5.88 -14.63 -4.09
CA TYR A 136 4.53 -14.15 -3.82
C TYR A 136 3.54 -15.32 -3.69
N PRO A 137 3.64 -16.16 -2.64
CA PRO A 137 2.77 -17.32 -2.53
C PRO A 137 1.31 -16.92 -2.29
N PRO A 138 0.35 -17.65 -2.91
CA PRO A 138 -1.05 -17.56 -2.53
C PRO A 138 -1.24 -18.26 -1.17
N LEU A 139 -1.90 -17.57 -0.25
CA LEU A 139 -2.28 -18.09 1.06
C LEU A 139 -3.79 -18.04 1.22
N THR A 140 -4.34 -18.95 2.02
CA THR A 140 -5.78 -19.00 2.31
C THR A 140 -6.07 -19.09 3.80
N ALA A 141 -7.17 -18.49 4.20
CA ALA A 141 -7.69 -18.53 5.56
C ALA A 141 -9.19 -18.86 5.54
N LYS A 142 -9.64 -19.67 6.49
CA LYS A 142 -11.06 -19.95 6.68
C LYS A 142 -11.73 -18.77 7.39
N LEU A 143 -12.89 -18.37 6.90
CA LEU A 143 -13.74 -17.38 7.53
C LEU A 143 -14.78 -18.06 8.44
N ASP A 144 -15.27 -17.32 9.44
CA ASP A 144 -16.31 -17.78 10.35
C ASP A 144 -17.71 -17.81 9.73
N ALA A 145 -17.90 -17.01 8.69
CA ALA A 145 -19.04 -16.94 7.79
C ALA A 145 -18.53 -16.58 6.38
N PRO A 146 -19.33 -16.73 5.31
CA PRO A 146 -18.94 -16.26 3.98
C PRO A 146 -18.56 -14.77 3.96
N LEU A 147 -17.63 -14.35 3.10
CA LEU A 147 -17.20 -12.94 3.01
C LEU A 147 -18.39 -12.00 2.76
N GLY A 148 -19.33 -12.38 1.89
CA GLY A 148 -20.53 -11.59 1.59
C GLY A 148 -20.14 -10.17 1.13
N ASP A 149 -20.74 -9.16 1.76
CA ASP A 149 -20.45 -7.73 1.52
C ASP A 149 -19.38 -7.14 2.44
N ARG A 150 -18.79 -7.95 3.33
CA ARG A 150 -17.78 -7.48 4.28
C ARG A 150 -16.55 -6.92 3.56
N LYS A 151 -15.99 -5.85 4.13
CA LYS A 151 -14.70 -5.31 3.71
C LYS A 151 -13.56 -6.19 4.23
N VAL A 152 -12.51 -6.31 3.44
CA VAL A 152 -11.26 -6.92 3.86
C VAL A 152 -10.30 -5.79 4.23
N VAL A 153 -9.72 -5.85 5.43
CA VAL A 153 -8.69 -4.90 5.86
C VAL A 153 -7.38 -5.67 5.99
N LEU A 154 -6.42 -5.33 5.15
CA LEU A 154 -5.12 -5.98 5.08
C LEU A 154 -4.09 -5.21 5.91
N SER A 155 -3.20 -5.94 6.57
CA SER A 155 -2.05 -5.41 7.30
C SER A 155 -0.90 -6.40 7.24
N THR A 156 0.32 -5.95 7.51
CA THR A 156 1.50 -6.82 7.60
C THR A 156 2.07 -6.87 9.02
N ARG A 157 2.78 -7.95 9.32
CA ARG A 157 3.57 -8.12 10.55
C ARG A 157 4.83 -8.92 10.24
N GLN A 158 5.92 -8.60 10.92
CA GLN A 158 7.14 -9.41 10.89
C GLN A 158 7.37 -10.06 12.25
N ASP A 159 7.60 -11.37 12.23
CA ASP A 159 7.87 -12.19 13.40
C ASP A 159 9.28 -12.81 13.28
N GLN A 160 9.88 -13.16 14.43
CA GLN A 160 11.07 -14.00 14.49
C GLN A 160 10.77 -15.24 15.33
N LYS A 161 11.13 -16.43 14.83
CA LYS A 161 10.91 -17.71 15.51
C LYS A 161 12.10 -18.66 15.33
#